data_AF-A0AAE0Z8V6-F1
#
_entry.id   AF-A0AAE0Z8V6-F1
#
_cell.length_a   1.000
_cell.length_b   1.000
_cell.length_c   1.000
_cell.angle_alpha   90.00
_cell.angle_beta   90.00
_cell.angle_gamma   90.00
#
_symmetry.space_group_name_H-M   'P 1'
#
loop_
_entity.id
_entity.type
_entity.pdbx_description
1 polymer ?
#
loop_
_entity_poly.entity_id
_entity_poly.type
_entity_poly.pdbx_seq_one_letter_code
_entity_poly.pdbx_strand_id
1 'polypeptide(L)'
;MSSYFKIILLLLVSAYYSDQAEAQDAPCADKVHNCRSYGQIMCVDYSDWAKINCASTCAFCSGPTAMKECKDYVDNCASYASEMCTESSYRTWAEDNCSKFCGFCVPPNSTTTSATTGTTATTQPITQKPVVTVTVPPNAPCLDTINFCLVYSKRACTDVTWADTYCRKWCARC
;
A
#
# COMPACT_ATOMS: atom_id res chain seq x y z
N MET A 1 41.79 -49.08 -7.58
CA MET A 1 41.80 -47.96 -6.61
C MET A 1 41.55 -46.59 -7.26
N SER A 2 42.17 -46.27 -8.41
CA SER A 2 42.00 -44.97 -9.10
C SER A 2 40.57 -44.65 -9.58
N SER A 3 39.83 -45.65 -10.07
CA SER A 3 38.46 -45.42 -10.59
C SER A 3 37.42 -45.12 -9.50
N TYR A 4 37.53 -45.81 -8.36
CA TYR A 4 36.65 -45.61 -7.20
C TYR A 4 36.81 -44.22 -6.59
N PHE A 5 38.05 -43.72 -6.53
CA PHE A 5 38.34 -42.38 -6.00
C PHE A 5 37.76 -41.26 -6.88
N LYS A 6 37.76 -41.45 -8.22
CA LYS A 6 37.14 -40.52 -9.17
C LYS A 6 35.62 -40.49 -9.04
N ILE A 7 34.99 -41.65 -8.84
CA ILE A 7 33.54 -41.76 -8.66
C ILE A 7 33.12 -41.08 -7.34
N ILE A 8 33.83 -41.34 -6.25
CA ILE A 8 33.54 -40.71 -4.95
C ILE A 8 33.71 -39.18 -5.04
N LEU A 9 34.77 -38.70 -5.70
CA LEU A 9 34.99 -37.26 -5.87
C LEU A 9 33.87 -36.61 -6.72
N LEU A 10 33.41 -37.26 -7.79
CA LEU A 10 32.31 -36.76 -8.61
C LEU A 10 30.97 -36.74 -7.85
N LEU A 11 30.71 -37.73 -6.99
CA LEU A 11 29.49 -37.77 -6.16
C LEU A 11 29.51 -36.70 -5.06
N LEU A 12 30.66 -36.44 -4.45
CA LEU A 12 30.80 -35.36 -3.46
C LEU A 12 30.71 -33.97 -4.10
N VAL A 13 31.28 -33.80 -5.29
CA VAL A 13 31.20 -32.55 -6.04
C VAL A 13 29.78 -32.29 -6.53
N SER A 14 29.07 -33.31 -7.03
CA SER A 14 27.66 -33.16 -7.43
C SER A 14 26.73 -32.87 -6.25
N ALA A 15 26.91 -33.53 -5.09
CA ALA A 15 26.18 -33.19 -3.87
C ALA A 15 26.44 -31.74 -3.42
N TYR A 16 27.69 -31.28 -3.47
CA TYR A 16 28.06 -29.89 -3.15
C TYR A 16 27.40 -28.86 -4.08
N TYR A 17 27.31 -29.16 -5.39
CA TYR A 17 26.63 -28.28 -6.34
C TYR A 17 25.09 -28.31 -6.21
N SER A 18 24.51 -29.40 -5.71
CA SER A 18 23.05 -29.48 -5.45
C SER A 18 22.61 -28.56 -4.30
N ASP A 19 23.45 -28.34 -3.28
CA ASP A 19 23.14 -27.45 -2.15
C ASP A 19 23.27 -25.95 -2.48
N GLN A 20 23.93 -25.59 -3.58
CA GLN A 20 24.22 -24.19 -3.94
C GLN A 20 23.18 -23.57 -4.91
N ALA A 21 22.15 -24.31 -5.32
CA ALA A 21 21.24 -23.90 -6.40
C ALA A 21 19.99 -23.11 -5.96
N GLU A 22 19.64 -23.04 -4.66
CA GLU A 22 18.35 -22.50 -4.21
C GLU A 22 18.30 -20.99 -3.91
N ALA A 23 19.41 -20.25 -3.96
CA ALA A 23 19.44 -18.85 -3.50
C ALA A 23 19.33 -17.77 -4.60
N GLN A 24 19.42 -18.13 -5.89
CA GLN A 24 19.52 -17.16 -6.98
C GLN A 24 18.20 -16.89 -7.73
N ASP A 25 17.14 -17.65 -7.46
CA ASP A 25 15.87 -17.55 -8.21
C ASP A 25 14.68 -17.06 -7.36
N ALA A 26 14.91 -16.78 -6.08
CA ALA A 26 13.87 -16.15 -5.25
C ALA A 26 13.66 -14.70 -5.72
N PRO A 27 12.41 -14.28 -6.01
CA PRO A 27 12.15 -12.92 -6.43
C PRO A 27 12.54 -11.93 -5.32
N CYS A 28 13.26 -10.88 -5.71
CA CYS A 28 13.62 -9.81 -4.79
C CYS A 28 12.37 -8.94 -4.57
N ALA A 29 11.75 -9.10 -3.41
CA ALA A 29 10.44 -8.55 -3.12
C ALA A 29 10.38 -7.96 -1.70
N ASP A 30 9.53 -6.96 -1.54
CA ASP A 30 9.13 -6.47 -0.23
C ASP A 30 7.99 -7.35 0.31
N LYS A 31 8.03 -7.65 1.61
CA LYS A 31 6.93 -8.35 2.30
C LYS A 31 5.81 -7.40 2.68
N VAL A 32 6.17 -6.13 2.95
CA VAL A 32 5.24 -5.07 3.30
C VAL A 32 4.96 -4.22 2.07
N HIS A 33 3.69 -3.88 1.82
CA HIS A 33 3.27 -3.27 0.55
C HIS A 33 3.60 -1.77 0.41
N ASN A 34 3.91 -1.10 1.52
CA ASN A 34 4.08 0.36 1.60
C ASN A 34 5.49 0.78 2.05
N CYS A 35 6.52 -0.02 1.75
CA CYS A 35 7.90 0.27 2.15
C CYS A 35 8.38 1.69 1.78
N ARG A 36 7.93 2.22 0.64
CA ARG A 36 8.23 3.58 0.16
C ARG A 36 7.74 4.68 1.11
N SER A 37 6.69 4.42 1.88
CA SER A 37 6.11 5.38 2.83
C SER A 37 6.98 5.61 4.07
N TYR A 38 7.87 4.68 4.42
CA TYR A 38 8.81 4.85 5.54
C TYR A 38 10.03 5.72 5.18
N GLY A 39 10.25 5.96 3.88
CA GLY A 39 11.40 6.71 3.38
C GLY A 39 12.73 5.96 3.50
N GLN A 40 13.79 6.58 2.98
CA GLN A 40 15.13 5.97 2.90
C GLN A 40 15.78 5.77 4.26
N ILE A 41 15.39 6.54 5.29
CA ILE A 41 15.96 6.43 6.64
C ILE A 41 15.75 5.04 7.24
N MET A 42 14.65 4.37 6.88
CA MET A 42 14.33 3.03 7.33
C MET A 42 15.40 2.00 6.88
N CYS A 43 16.00 2.20 5.71
CA CYS A 43 17.07 1.35 5.20
C CYS A 43 18.35 1.46 6.05
N VAL A 44 18.53 2.53 6.82
CA VAL A 44 19.73 2.75 7.64
C VAL A 44 19.43 2.44 9.11
N ASP A 45 18.54 3.20 9.72
CA ASP A 45 18.27 3.16 11.17
C ASP A 45 17.52 1.88 11.58
N TYR A 46 16.79 1.27 10.65
CA TYR A 46 16.01 0.04 10.86
C TYR A 46 16.45 -1.08 9.92
N SER A 47 17.72 -1.08 9.51
CA SER A 47 18.26 -1.96 8.46
C SER A 47 17.98 -3.45 8.70
N ASP A 48 17.99 -3.93 9.96
CA ASP A 48 17.71 -5.33 10.25
C ASP A 48 16.25 -5.71 9.98
N TRP A 49 15.30 -4.83 10.31
CA TRP A 49 13.90 -5.01 9.94
C TRP A 49 13.71 -4.86 8.43
N ALA A 50 14.40 -3.89 7.83
CA ALA A 50 14.35 -3.56 6.41
C ALA A 50 14.81 -4.72 5.51
N LYS A 51 15.89 -5.41 5.86
CA LYS A 51 16.41 -6.60 5.16
C LYS A 51 15.36 -7.70 5.02
N ILE A 52 14.41 -7.77 5.95
CA ILE A 52 13.38 -8.81 5.99
C ILE A 52 12.11 -8.34 5.28
N ASN A 53 11.71 -7.09 5.47
CA ASN A 53 10.38 -6.61 5.10
C ASN A 53 10.35 -5.72 3.86
N CYS A 54 11.46 -5.06 3.56
CA CYS A 54 11.59 -4.05 2.52
C CYS A 54 12.89 -4.24 1.72
N ALA A 55 13.28 -5.49 1.50
CA ALA A 55 14.55 -5.85 0.90
C ALA A 55 14.72 -5.31 -0.53
N SER A 56 13.62 -5.23 -1.30
CA SER A 56 13.63 -4.69 -2.65
C SER A 56 13.73 -3.16 -2.62
N THR A 57 12.87 -2.49 -1.84
CA THR A 57 12.89 -1.01 -1.70
C THR A 57 14.25 -0.50 -1.19
N CYS A 58 14.89 -1.21 -0.27
CA CYS A 58 16.20 -0.84 0.30
C CYS A 58 17.39 -1.46 -0.44
N ALA A 59 17.17 -2.18 -1.55
CA ALA A 59 18.22 -2.85 -2.31
C ALA A 59 19.12 -3.81 -1.49
N PHE A 60 18.54 -4.48 -0.49
CA PHE A 60 19.21 -5.54 0.28
C PHE A 60 19.14 -6.92 -0.37
N CYS A 61 18.36 -7.05 -1.44
CA CYS A 61 18.38 -8.22 -2.30
C CYS A 61 18.68 -7.84 -3.76
N SER A 62 19.11 -8.85 -4.51
CA SER A 62 19.26 -8.80 -5.96
C SER A 62 18.51 -9.99 -6.56
N GLY A 63 17.74 -9.76 -7.60
CA GLY A 63 16.92 -10.79 -8.26
C GLY A 63 15.81 -10.16 -9.09
N PRO A 64 15.03 -10.96 -9.83
CA PRO A 64 13.87 -10.44 -10.54
C PRO A 64 12.90 -9.80 -9.53
N THR A 65 12.47 -8.57 -9.80
CA THR A 65 11.49 -7.87 -8.97
C THR A 65 10.16 -8.60 -9.07
N ALA A 66 9.59 -9.00 -7.93
CA ALA A 66 8.24 -9.54 -7.92
C ALA A 66 7.27 -8.47 -8.46
N MET A 67 6.38 -8.86 -9.38
CA MET A 67 5.29 -7.97 -9.77
C MET A 67 4.38 -7.75 -8.57
N LYS A 68 4.14 -6.48 -8.23
CA LYS A 68 3.19 -6.12 -7.18
C LYS A 68 1.79 -6.57 -7.59
N GLU A 69 1.09 -7.21 -6.66
CA GLU A 69 -0.31 -7.60 -6.86
C GLU A 69 -1.17 -6.36 -7.15
N CYS A 70 -2.00 -6.43 -8.18
CA CYS A 70 -2.93 -5.36 -8.51
C CYS A 70 -4.18 -5.41 -7.62
N LYS A 71 -4.08 -4.80 -6.44
CA LYS A 71 -5.18 -4.65 -5.50
C LYS A 71 -5.10 -3.34 -4.71
N ASP A 72 -6.21 -3.03 -4.06
CA ASP A 72 -6.26 -2.02 -3.00
C ASP A 72 -5.95 -2.72 -1.67
N TYR A 73 -5.04 -2.15 -0.89
CA TYR A 73 -4.67 -2.64 0.45
C TYR A 73 -5.51 -1.97 1.55
N VAL A 74 -6.26 -0.92 1.19
CA VAL A 74 -7.17 -0.20 2.07
C VAL A 74 -8.58 -0.31 1.51
N ASP A 75 -9.53 -0.75 2.33
CA ASP A 75 -10.89 -1.07 1.87
C ASP A 75 -11.71 0.18 1.48
N ASN A 76 -11.34 1.36 1.96
CA ASN A 76 -12.09 2.59 1.79
C ASN A 76 -11.50 3.56 0.75
N CYS A 77 -10.76 3.08 -0.25
CA CYS A 77 -10.18 3.92 -1.32
C CYS A 77 -11.21 4.88 -1.96
N ALA A 78 -12.45 4.43 -2.16
CA ALA A 78 -13.54 5.26 -2.71
C ALA A 78 -14.07 6.37 -1.78
N SER A 79 -13.63 6.41 -0.51
CA SER A 79 -14.02 7.46 0.45
C SER A 79 -13.07 8.66 0.42
N TYR A 80 -11.87 8.49 -0.14
CA TYR A 80 -10.89 9.56 -0.28
C TYR A 80 -11.19 10.44 -1.50
N ALA A 81 -10.58 11.62 -1.52
CA ALA A 81 -10.72 12.57 -2.62
C ALA A 81 -10.07 11.99 -3.89
N SER A 82 -10.75 12.02 -5.05
CA SER A 82 -10.22 11.46 -6.31
C SER A 82 -8.88 12.05 -6.74
N GLU A 83 -8.61 13.28 -6.30
CA GLU A 83 -7.37 14.02 -6.47
C GLU A 83 -6.16 13.25 -5.91
N MET A 84 -6.36 12.34 -4.95
CA MET A 84 -5.28 11.46 -4.46
C MET A 84 -4.63 10.63 -5.58
N CYS A 85 -5.38 10.35 -6.66
CA CYS A 85 -4.90 9.56 -7.80
C CYS A 85 -4.12 10.40 -8.81
N THR A 86 -4.22 11.73 -8.76
CA THR A 86 -3.61 12.64 -9.75
C THR A 86 -2.55 13.54 -9.15
N GLU A 87 -2.70 13.93 -7.89
CA GLU A 87 -1.81 14.86 -7.21
C GLU A 87 -0.49 14.20 -6.81
N SER A 88 0.62 14.85 -7.16
CA SER A 88 1.97 14.36 -6.91
C SER A 88 2.25 14.10 -5.43
N SER A 89 1.68 14.90 -4.53
CA SER A 89 1.84 14.78 -3.08
C SER A 89 1.26 13.47 -2.51
N TYR A 90 0.29 12.86 -3.19
CA TYR A 90 -0.36 11.62 -2.75
C TYR A 90 0.04 10.41 -3.56
N ARG A 91 0.81 10.61 -4.64
CA ARG A 91 1.12 9.58 -5.63
C ARG A 91 1.66 8.29 -5.02
N THR A 92 2.69 8.37 -4.18
CA THR A 92 3.30 7.19 -3.55
C THR A 92 2.29 6.44 -2.68
N TRP A 93 1.52 7.17 -1.87
CA TRP A 93 0.52 6.55 -0.99
C TRP A 93 -0.61 5.90 -1.80
N ALA A 94 -1.08 6.55 -2.85
CA ALA A 94 -2.15 6.03 -3.71
C ALA A 94 -1.68 4.80 -4.52
N GLU A 95 -0.45 4.80 -5.03
CA GLU A 95 0.16 3.60 -5.62
C GLU A 95 0.35 2.47 -4.61
N ASP A 96 0.69 2.81 -3.36
CA ASP A 96 0.90 1.79 -2.33
C ASP A 96 -0.42 1.16 -1.89
N ASN A 97 -1.46 1.96 -1.65
CA ASN A 97 -2.66 1.56 -0.93
C ASN A 97 -3.90 1.40 -1.79
N CYS A 98 -4.02 2.14 -2.89
CA CYS A 98 -5.23 2.23 -3.72
C CYS A 98 -4.92 2.08 -5.22
N SER A 99 -3.95 1.22 -5.54
CA SER A 99 -3.44 1.04 -6.90
C SER A 99 -4.52 0.63 -7.90
N LYS A 100 -5.45 -0.23 -7.49
CA LYS A 100 -6.52 -0.69 -8.36
C LYS A 100 -7.59 0.39 -8.52
N PHE A 101 -8.01 1.03 -7.42
CA PHE A 101 -8.98 2.13 -7.45
C PHE A 101 -8.49 3.31 -8.32
N CYS A 102 -7.22 3.69 -8.18
CA CYS A 102 -6.61 4.75 -8.98
C CYS A 102 -6.19 4.33 -10.39
N GLY A 103 -6.35 3.05 -10.76
CA GLY A 103 -5.99 2.55 -12.08
C GLY A 103 -4.48 2.52 -12.37
N PHE A 104 -3.63 2.46 -11.35
CA PHE A 104 -2.17 2.38 -11.49
C PHE A 104 -1.68 0.97 -11.84
N CYS A 105 -2.56 -0.03 -11.79
CA CYS A 105 -2.25 -1.39 -12.15
C CYS A 105 -3.41 -2.04 -12.91
N VAL A 106 -3.10 -3.14 -13.60
CA VAL A 106 -4.10 -3.98 -14.28
C VAL A 106 -3.94 -5.42 -13.78
N PRO A 107 -5.03 -6.09 -13.36
CA PRO A 107 -4.95 -7.51 -12.99
C PRO A 107 -4.55 -8.37 -14.20
N PRO A 108 -3.77 -9.44 -14.02
CA PRO A 108 -3.21 -10.24 -15.12
C PRO A 108 -4.26 -10.90 -16.03
N ASN A 109 -5.53 -10.97 -15.61
CA ASN A 109 -6.63 -11.56 -16.37
C ASN A 109 -7.61 -10.53 -16.96
N SER A 110 -7.28 -9.24 -16.89
CA SER A 110 -8.12 -8.16 -17.41
C SER A 110 -7.64 -7.73 -18.79
N THR A 111 -8.01 -8.48 -19.83
CA THR A 111 -7.87 -8.04 -21.23
C THR A 111 -8.91 -6.95 -21.50
N THR A 112 -8.60 -5.69 -21.19
CA THR A 112 -9.40 -4.57 -21.70
C THR A 112 -8.54 -3.32 -21.89
N THR A 113 -8.55 -2.85 -23.14
CA THR A 113 -8.02 -1.62 -23.70
C THR A 113 -8.04 -0.43 -22.74
N SER A 114 -6.92 0.29 -22.64
CA SER A 114 -6.81 1.58 -21.97
C SER A 114 -7.97 2.50 -22.38
N ALA A 115 -8.91 2.72 -21.45
CA ALA A 115 -9.93 3.74 -21.57
C ALA A 115 -9.66 4.81 -20.51
N THR A 116 -8.93 5.84 -20.93
CA THR A 116 -8.98 7.16 -20.30
C THR A 116 -10.38 7.71 -20.53
N THR A 117 -11.29 7.67 -19.55
CA THR A 117 -12.50 8.53 -19.55
C THR A 117 -13.05 8.69 -18.13
N GLY A 118 -13.38 9.95 -17.78
CA GLY A 118 -13.85 10.35 -16.46
C GLY A 118 -15.26 9.91 -16.10
N THR A 119 -15.51 10.07 -14.79
CA THR A 119 -16.78 10.24 -14.06
C THR A 119 -17.96 9.35 -14.44
N THR A 120 -18.39 8.50 -13.49
CA THR A 120 -19.82 8.26 -13.25
C THR A 120 -20.05 8.10 -11.75
N ALA A 121 -20.80 9.05 -11.17
CA ALA A 121 -21.27 8.99 -9.80
C ALA A 121 -22.52 8.08 -9.76
N THR A 122 -22.38 6.93 -9.10
CA THR A 122 -23.51 6.03 -8.83
C THR A 122 -23.97 6.26 -7.38
N THR A 123 -25.18 6.79 -7.22
CA THR A 123 -25.84 6.97 -5.93
C THR A 123 -26.43 5.62 -5.49
N GLN A 124 -25.89 5.03 -4.43
CA GLN A 124 -26.55 3.93 -3.71
C GLN A 124 -27.02 4.37 -2.32
N PRO A 125 -28.09 3.77 -1.79
CA PRO A 125 -28.75 4.22 -0.57
C PRO A 125 -27.99 3.77 0.68
N ILE A 126 -27.84 4.71 1.62
CA ILE A 126 -27.23 4.47 2.94
C ILE A 126 -28.24 3.80 3.89
N THR A 127 -27.88 2.63 4.43
CA THR A 127 -28.54 2.08 5.62
C THR A 127 -28.07 2.89 6.83
N GLN A 128 -29.01 3.55 7.52
CA GLN A 128 -28.69 4.45 8.65
C GLN A 128 -28.13 3.68 9.85
N LYS A 129 -26.91 4.08 10.26
CA LYS A 129 -26.28 3.72 11.54
C LYS A 129 -26.97 4.49 12.68
N PRO A 130 -27.08 3.93 13.91
CA PRO A 130 -27.72 4.62 15.03
C PRO A 130 -27.08 5.97 15.31
N VAL A 131 -27.90 7.01 15.38
CA VAL A 131 -27.49 8.37 15.73
C VAL A 131 -27.04 8.36 17.19
N VAL A 132 -25.73 8.37 17.41
CA VAL A 132 -25.15 8.68 18.71
C VAL A 132 -24.92 10.19 18.74
N THR A 133 -25.73 10.89 19.53
CA THR A 133 -25.63 12.34 19.71
C THR A 133 -24.42 12.66 20.58
N VAL A 134 -23.27 12.92 19.98
CA VAL A 134 -22.16 13.57 20.68
C VAL A 134 -22.54 15.05 20.82
N THR A 135 -22.85 15.48 22.05
CA THR A 135 -23.14 16.89 22.33
C THR A 135 -21.80 17.65 22.41
N VAL A 136 -21.49 18.39 21.35
CA VAL A 136 -20.35 19.30 21.35
C VAL A 136 -20.61 20.43 22.37
N PRO A 137 -19.67 20.71 23.29
CA PRO A 137 -19.82 21.81 24.23
C PRO A 137 -20.03 23.15 23.50
N PRO A 138 -20.91 24.04 23.98
CA PRO A 138 -21.23 25.30 23.31
C PRO A 138 -20.03 26.25 23.11
N ASN A 139 -18.91 26.01 23.79
CA ASN A 139 -17.68 26.80 23.70
C ASN A 139 -16.50 26.06 23.04
N ALA A 140 -16.74 24.94 22.35
CA ALA A 140 -15.66 24.21 21.70
C ALA A 140 -15.09 25.03 20.51
N PRO A 141 -13.76 25.22 20.40
CA PRO A 141 -13.16 25.98 19.31
C PRO A 141 -13.44 25.33 17.94
N CYS A 142 -13.68 26.16 16.94
CA CYS A 142 -13.91 25.74 15.56
C CYS A 142 -12.57 25.47 14.85
N LEU A 143 -12.04 24.27 15.05
CA LEU A 143 -10.79 23.82 14.45
C LEU A 143 -10.88 22.36 14.00
N ASP A 144 -9.99 22.00 13.08
CA ASP A 144 -9.71 20.62 12.72
C ASP A 144 -8.67 20.09 13.72
N THR A 145 -8.96 18.95 14.36
CA THR A 145 -8.05 18.34 15.35
C THR A 145 -7.04 17.41 14.69
N ILE A 146 -7.21 17.11 13.39
CA ILE A 146 -6.24 16.39 12.56
C ILE A 146 -5.88 17.20 11.31
N ASN A 147 -4.63 17.10 10.86
CA ASN A 147 -4.13 17.85 9.70
C ASN A 147 -4.53 17.26 8.33
N PHE A 148 -5.18 16.09 8.31
CA PHE A 148 -5.44 15.32 7.08
C PHE A 148 -6.91 15.35 6.62
N CYS A 149 -7.72 16.29 7.10
CA CYS A 149 -9.13 16.40 6.71
C CYS A 149 -9.33 16.55 5.19
N LEU A 150 -8.40 17.19 4.50
CA LEU A 150 -8.34 17.31 3.04
C LEU A 150 -8.27 15.94 2.32
N VAL A 151 -7.59 14.96 2.93
CA VAL A 151 -7.35 13.63 2.36
C VAL A 151 -8.67 12.84 2.29
N TYR A 152 -9.54 12.99 3.29
CA TYR A 152 -10.81 12.26 3.41
C TYR A 152 -11.98 12.81 2.58
N SER A 153 -11.73 13.82 1.73
CA SER A 153 -12.74 14.52 0.92
C SER A 153 -13.88 15.17 1.73
N LYS A 154 -14.77 15.91 1.05
CA LYS A 154 -16.02 16.40 1.66
C LYS A 154 -17.03 15.27 1.95
N ARG A 155 -16.84 14.06 1.40
CA ARG A 155 -17.74 12.93 1.69
C ARG A 155 -17.64 12.46 3.13
N ALA A 156 -16.46 12.52 3.75
CA ALA A 156 -16.30 12.16 5.15
C ALA A 156 -17.10 13.05 6.12
N CYS A 157 -17.55 14.23 5.67
CA CYS A 157 -18.46 15.10 6.43
C CYS A 157 -19.88 14.53 6.61
N THR A 158 -20.21 13.44 5.88
CA THR A 158 -21.48 12.71 6.08
C THR A 158 -21.47 11.82 7.32
N ASP A 159 -20.30 11.39 7.79
CA ASP A 159 -20.15 10.81 9.13
C ASP A 159 -20.05 11.94 10.14
N VAL A 160 -21.20 12.33 10.69
CA VAL A 160 -21.30 13.44 11.64
C VAL A 160 -20.46 13.22 12.89
N THR A 161 -20.27 11.97 13.34
CA THR A 161 -19.48 11.68 14.53
C THR A 161 -18.00 11.89 14.26
N TRP A 162 -17.51 11.36 13.14
CA TRP A 162 -16.13 11.59 12.70
C TRP A 162 -15.87 13.08 12.43
N ALA A 163 -16.78 13.74 11.71
CA ALA A 163 -16.64 15.15 11.35
C ALA A 163 -16.63 16.05 12.59
N ASP A 164 -17.51 15.79 13.57
CA ASP A 164 -17.57 16.56 14.82
C ASP A 164 -16.34 16.33 15.72
N THR A 165 -15.72 15.15 15.63
CA THR A 165 -14.53 14.80 16.41
C THR A 165 -13.24 15.36 15.80
N TYR A 166 -13.09 15.26 14.47
CA TYR A 166 -11.80 15.41 13.81
C TYR A 166 -11.67 16.63 12.90
N CYS A 167 -12.75 16.99 12.20
CA CYS A 167 -12.67 17.88 11.03
C CYS A 167 -13.81 18.90 10.98
N ARG A 168 -14.21 19.47 12.13
CA ARG A 168 -15.39 20.35 12.23
C ARG A 168 -15.30 21.58 11.34
N LYS A 169 -14.12 22.22 11.30
CA LYS A 169 -13.89 23.42 10.50
C LYS A 169 -13.87 23.06 9.02
N TRP A 170 -13.15 22.02 8.64
CA TRP A 170 -13.12 21.49 7.28
C TRP A 170 -14.51 21.11 6.78
N CYS A 171 -15.36 20.53 7.63
CA CYS A 171 -16.72 20.12 7.29
C CYS A 171 -17.78 21.22 7.41
N ALA A 172 -17.40 22.45 7.76
CA ALA A 172 -18.32 23.57 7.97
C ALA A 172 -19.47 23.22 8.95
N ARG A 173 -19.11 22.49 10.01
CA ARG A 173 -20.02 22.07 11.12
C ARG A 173 -19.87 22.95 12.36
N CYS A 174 -19.02 23.95 12.22
CA CYS A 174 -18.89 25.22 12.90
C CYS A 174 -18.43 26.21 11.82
#